data_AF-A0A2G5TR56-F1
#
_entry.id   AF-A0A2G5TR56-F1
#
_cell.length_a   1.000
_cell.length_b   1.000
_cell.length_c   1.000
_cell.angle_alpha   90.00
_cell.angle_beta   90.00
_cell.angle_gamma   90.00
#
_symmetry.space_group_name_H-M   'P 1'
#
loop_
_entity.id
_entity.type
_entity.pdbx_description
1 polymer ?
#
loop_
_entity_poly.entity_id
_entity_poly.type
_entity_poly.pdbx_seq_one_letter_code
_entity_poly.pdbx_strand_id
1 'polypeptide(L)'
;MPFVYDWLTKHQKTNIEEIVLETYDGKVVFQLQCNRRILSEICYERNGPSTLITFEQNELLVPQQFLDVFLEDLKMVLMNQKAVLEYFRISSEETGVSDAKYVLGIEDILRTKTLALSIREIRFDQITASQGMSIIRYLDSDTLNCLVFSVPEPVNFRDFSNGLRNLEEGYKFDLHIGVKTIWEDDVMAINEVRMLFFLHSH
;
A
#
# COMPACT_ATOMS: atom_id res chain seq x y z
N MET A 1 0.11 20.59 -5.89
CA MET A 1 -1.13 20.62 -6.72
C MET A 1 -1.11 19.33 -7.50
N PRO A 2 -2.17 18.51 -7.47
CA PRO A 2 -2.14 17.23 -8.17
C PRO A 2 -2.00 17.45 -9.68
N PHE A 3 -1.36 16.50 -10.34
CA PHE A 3 -1.15 16.53 -11.78
C PHE A 3 -2.04 15.48 -12.45
N VAL A 4 -1.86 14.21 -12.09
CA VAL A 4 -2.52 13.11 -12.79
C VAL A 4 -3.95 12.91 -12.29
N TYR A 5 -4.22 13.20 -11.02
CA TYR A 5 -5.59 13.13 -10.53
C TYR A 5 -6.53 14.02 -11.36
N ASP A 6 -6.08 15.16 -11.86
CA ASP A 6 -6.89 16.05 -12.69
C ASP A 6 -7.10 15.52 -14.12
N TRP A 7 -6.26 14.61 -14.60
CA TRP A 7 -6.45 13.91 -15.87
C TRP A 7 -7.54 12.83 -15.81
N LEU A 8 -7.85 12.32 -14.62
CA LEU A 8 -8.93 11.35 -14.45
C LEU A 8 -10.31 11.99 -14.66
N THR A 9 -11.15 11.33 -15.45
CA THR A 9 -12.55 11.72 -15.62
C THR A 9 -13.30 11.62 -14.28
N LYS A 10 -14.38 12.39 -14.13
CA LYS A 10 -15.27 12.30 -12.95
C LYS A 10 -15.77 10.86 -12.72
N HIS A 11 -16.01 10.13 -13.80
CA HIS A 11 -16.43 8.73 -13.73
C HIS A 11 -15.30 7.83 -13.20
N GLN A 12 -14.07 7.96 -13.68
CA GLN A 12 -12.93 7.21 -13.13
C GLN A 12 -12.73 7.52 -11.64
N LYS A 13 -12.69 8.81 -11.26
CA LYS A 13 -12.49 9.26 -9.87
C LYS A 13 -13.48 8.66 -8.86
N THR A 14 -14.70 8.36 -9.30
CA THR A 14 -15.78 7.90 -8.41
C THR A 14 -15.93 6.38 -8.38
N ASN A 15 -15.25 5.65 -9.26
CA ASN A 15 -15.38 4.20 -9.41
C ASN A 15 -14.03 3.48 -9.35
N ILE A 16 -13.04 4.04 -8.63
CA ILE A 16 -11.78 3.35 -8.37
C ILE A 16 -12.08 2.18 -7.42
N GLU A 17 -11.79 0.98 -7.89
CA GLU A 17 -12.00 -0.29 -7.17
C GLU A 17 -10.67 -0.88 -6.71
N GLU A 18 -9.60 -0.70 -7.49
CA GLU A 18 -8.29 -1.24 -7.16
C GLU A 18 -7.20 -0.19 -7.36
N ILE A 19 -6.19 -0.25 -6.49
CA ILE A 19 -4.99 0.56 -6.55
C ILE A 19 -3.78 -0.36 -6.49
N VAL A 20 -2.86 -0.19 -7.43
CA VAL A 20 -1.57 -0.89 -7.44
C VAL A 20 -0.46 0.13 -7.52
N LEU A 21 0.46 0.05 -6.57
CA LEU A 21 1.63 0.91 -6.47
C LEU A 21 2.90 0.06 -6.50
N GLU A 22 3.81 0.39 -7.40
CA GLU A 22 5.09 -0.31 -7.53
C GLU A 22 6.23 0.72 -7.64
N THR A 23 7.24 0.57 -6.79
CA THR A 23 8.43 1.43 -6.83
C THR A 23 9.66 0.68 -7.32
N TYR A 24 10.46 1.36 -8.13
CA TYR A 24 11.75 0.95 -8.69
C TYR A 24 12.74 2.09 -8.53
N ASP A 25 14.05 1.85 -8.74
CA ASP A 25 15.07 2.91 -8.57
C ASP A 25 14.76 4.14 -9.43
N GLY A 26 14.29 5.19 -8.76
CA GLY A 26 13.94 6.46 -9.39
C GLY A 26 12.64 6.43 -10.21
N LYS A 27 11.75 5.45 -10.00
CA LYS A 27 10.46 5.35 -10.70
C LYS A 27 9.36 4.86 -9.78
N VAL A 28 8.16 5.44 -9.89
CA VAL A 28 6.93 4.88 -9.33
C VAL A 28 5.95 4.60 -10.46
N VAL A 29 5.38 3.39 -10.46
CA VAL A 29 4.24 3.01 -11.29
C VAL A 29 2.99 3.04 -10.42
N PHE A 30 1.99 3.79 -10.86
CA PHE A 30 0.71 3.94 -10.20
C PHE A 30 -0.39 3.49 -11.17
N GLN A 31 -1.06 2.40 -10.83
CA GLN A 31 -2.13 1.82 -11.62
C GLN A 31 -3.45 1.84 -10.85
N LEU A 32 -4.51 2.12 -11.59
CA LEU A 32 -5.88 2.21 -11.08
C LEU A 32 -6.77 1.27 -11.89
N GLN A 33 -7.67 0.57 -11.21
CA GLN A 33 -8.77 -0.15 -11.86
C GLN A 33 -10.09 0.56 -11.57
N CYS A 34 -10.86 0.84 -12.62
CA CYS A 34 -12.18 1.46 -12.49
C CYS A 34 -13.23 0.64 -13.23
N ASN A 35 -14.32 0.24 -12.56
CA ASN A 35 -15.39 -0.60 -13.13
C ASN A 35 -14.84 -1.84 -13.85
N ARG A 36 -13.95 -2.60 -13.20
CA ARG A 36 -13.27 -3.79 -13.75
C ARG A 36 -12.42 -3.53 -15.00
N ARG A 37 -12.11 -2.27 -15.31
CA ARG A 37 -11.19 -1.90 -16.38
C ARG A 37 -9.93 -1.29 -15.80
N ILE A 38 -8.80 -1.95 -16.07
CA ILE A 38 -7.47 -1.43 -15.76
C ILE A 38 -7.22 -0.19 -16.62
N LEU A 39 -6.87 0.92 -15.98
CA LEU A 39 -6.43 2.12 -16.66
C LEU A 39 -4.97 1.97 -17.09
N SER A 40 -4.55 2.78 -18.06
CA SER A 40 -3.13 2.90 -18.41
C SER A 40 -2.30 3.25 -17.17
N GLU A 41 -1.09 2.71 -17.10
CA GLU A 41 -0.18 3.00 -16.00
C GLU A 41 0.21 4.48 -16.00
N ILE A 42 0.27 5.04 -14.81
CA ILE A 42 0.81 6.37 -14.56
C ILE A 42 2.25 6.16 -14.07
N CYS A 43 3.23 6.69 -14.79
CA CYS A 43 4.64 6.59 -14.37
C CYS A 43 5.13 7.94 -13.86
N TYR A 44 5.83 7.92 -12.73
CA TYR A 44 6.55 9.06 -12.16
C TYR A 44 8.04 8.72 -12.15
N GLU A 45 8.81 9.28 -13.08
CA GLU A 45 10.21 8.96 -13.29
C GLU A 45 11.14 10.13 -12.94
N ARG A 46 12.23 9.83 -12.25
CA ARG A 46 13.28 10.80 -11.92
C ARG A 46 13.93 11.31 -13.21
N ASN A 47 13.87 12.62 -13.42
CA ASN A 47 14.52 13.30 -14.53
C ASN A 47 15.39 14.45 -14.00
N GLY A 48 16.59 14.11 -13.52
CA GLY A 48 17.49 15.05 -12.84
C GLY A 48 16.84 15.60 -11.57
N PRO A 49 16.72 16.94 -11.40
CA PRO A 49 16.01 17.54 -10.26
C PRO A 49 14.48 17.56 -10.44
N SER A 50 13.98 17.12 -11.59
CA SER A 50 12.58 17.14 -11.99
C SER A 50 12.00 15.73 -12.05
N THR A 51 10.69 15.65 -12.28
CA THR A 51 9.94 14.42 -12.47
C THR A 51 9.29 14.43 -13.84
N LEU A 52 9.49 13.38 -14.62
CA LEU A 52 8.70 13.12 -15.81
C LEU A 52 7.50 12.27 -15.40
N ILE A 53 6.31 12.79 -15.63
CA ILE A 53 5.05 12.08 -15.44
C ILE A 53 4.53 11.65 -16.80
N THR A 54 4.19 10.38 -16.96
CA THR A 54 3.56 9.87 -18.19
C THR A 54 2.25 9.14 -17.87
N PHE A 55 1.23 9.37 -18.70
CA PHE A 55 -0.07 8.69 -18.63
C PHE A 55 -0.75 8.75 -20.00
N GLU A 56 -1.03 7.59 -20.59
CA GLU A 56 -1.52 7.47 -21.97
C GLU A 56 -0.61 8.20 -22.96
N GLN A 57 -1.11 9.20 -23.70
CA GLN A 57 -0.32 10.03 -24.61
C GLN A 57 0.13 11.35 -23.97
N ASN A 58 -0.10 11.54 -22.66
CA ASN A 58 0.28 12.75 -21.95
C ASN A 58 1.63 12.59 -21.29
N GLU A 59 2.44 13.63 -21.38
CA GLU A 59 3.72 13.76 -20.69
C GLU A 59 3.77 15.13 -19.99
N LEU A 60 4.29 15.16 -18.78
CA LEU A 60 4.46 16.39 -18.01
C LEU A 60 5.79 16.37 -17.26
N LEU A 61 6.59 17.41 -17.43
CA LEU A 61 7.81 17.62 -16.66
C LEU A 61 7.54 18.59 -15.50
N VAL A 62 7.73 18.12 -14.27
CA VAL A 62 7.48 18.88 -13.04
C VAL A 62 8.80 19.13 -12.30
N PRO A 63 9.15 20.37 -11.92
CA PRO A 63 10.41 20.68 -11.23
C PRO A 63 10.36 20.34 -9.72
N GLN A 64 9.99 19.10 -9.40
CA GLN A 64 9.85 18.54 -8.05
C GLN A 64 10.39 17.11 -8.03
N GLN A 65 10.69 16.58 -6.84
CA GLN A 65 11.15 15.20 -6.68
C GLN A 65 10.01 14.20 -6.92
N PHE A 66 10.32 13.10 -7.62
CA PHE A 66 9.30 12.18 -8.14
C PHE A 66 8.42 11.56 -7.06
N LEU A 67 9.00 11.22 -5.92
CA LEU A 67 8.25 10.66 -4.79
C LEU A 67 7.25 11.67 -4.21
N ASP A 68 7.64 12.94 -4.08
CA ASP A 68 6.75 13.99 -3.56
C ASP A 68 5.58 14.23 -4.52
N VAL A 69 5.86 14.30 -5.82
CA VAL A 69 4.86 14.44 -6.88
C VAL A 69 3.86 13.29 -6.86
N PHE A 70 4.36 12.06 -6.78
CA PHE A 70 3.54 10.86 -6.68
C PHE A 70 2.67 10.87 -5.41
N LEU A 71 3.25 11.19 -4.25
CA LEU A 71 2.53 11.20 -2.97
C LEU A 71 1.41 12.26 -2.96
N GLU A 72 1.59 13.41 -3.62
CA GLU A 72 0.52 14.39 -3.78
C GLU A 72 -0.66 13.85 -4.59
N ASP A 73 -0.40 13.15 -5.70
CA ASP A 73 -1.45 12.55 -6.54
C ASP A 73 -2.14 11.38 -5.82
N LEU A 74 -1.38 10.50 -5.16
CA LEU A 74 -1.92 9.41 -4.36
C LEU A 74 -2.80 9.97 -3.24
N LYS A 75 -2.37 11.02 -2.55
CA LYS A 75 -3.16 11.70 -1.52
C LYS A 75 -4.50 12.14 -2.05
N MET A 76 -4.54 12.74 -3.23
CA MET A 76 -5.79 13.19 -3.85
C MET A 76 -6.71 12.02 -4.20
N VAL A 77 -6.17 10.91 -4.73
CA VAL A 77 -6.95 9.69 -4.97
C VAL A 77 -7.54 9.16 -3.66
N LEU A 78 -6.70 8.91 -2.64
CA LEU A 78 -7.13 8.31 -1.38
C LEU A 78 -8.07 9.23 -0.57
N MET A 79 -7.92 10.55 -0.65
CA MET A 79 -8.81 11.51 0.02
C MET A 79 -10.20 11.59 -0.64
N ASN A 80 -10.29 11.32 -1.93
CA ASN A 80 -11.56 11.33 -2.67
C ASN A 80 -12.20 9.93 -2.79
N GLN A 81 -11.50 8.88 -2.34
CA GLN A 81 -12.02 7.53 -2.27
C GLN A 81 -13.14 7.44 -1.23
N LYS A 82 -14.38 7.26 -1.71
CA LYS A 82 -15.58 7.10 -0.88
C LYS A 82 -16.14 5.68 -0.87
N ALA A 83 -15.90 4.93 -1.95
CA ALA A 83 -16.30 3.54 -2.04
C ALA A 83 -15.24 2.64 -1.38
N VAL A 84 -15.67 1.46 -0.96
CA VAL A 84 -14.74 0.41 -0.50
C VAL A 84 -13.83 0.03 -1.66
N LEU A 85 -12.52 0.04 -1.44
CA LEU A 85 -11.56 -0.52 -2.40
C LEU A 85 -11.60 -2.03 -2.29
N GLU A 86 -11.72 -2.71 -3.42
CA GLU A 86 -11.68 -4.16 -3.46
C GLU A 86 -10.24 -4.65 -3.23
N TYR A 87 -9.24 -3.93 -3.76
CA TYR A 87 -7.84 -4.33 -3.66
C TYR A 87 -6.88 -3.14 -3.57
N PHE A 88 -5.89 -3.23 -2.68
CA PHE A 88 -4.79 -2.27 -2.59
C PHE A 88 -3.44 -3.00 -2.51
N ARG A 89 -2.57 -2.81 -3.49
CA ARG A 89 -1.23 -3.40 -3.53
C ARG A 89 -0.16 -2.34 -3.39
N ILE A 90 0.79 -2.60 -2.49
CA ILE A 90 1.98 -1.78 -2.24
C ILE A 90 3.19 -2.68 -2.44
N SER A 91 4.00 -2.37 -3.46
CA SER A 91 5.21 -3.11 -3.80
C SER A 91 6.41 -2.17 -3.83
N SER A 92 7.54 -2.61 -3.26
CA SER A 92 8.81 -1.90 -3.38
C SER A 92 9.92 -2.81 -3.88
N GLU A 93 10.39 -2.58 -5.10
CA GLU A 93 11.58 -3.26 -5.65
C GLU A 93 12.86 -2.42 -5.47
N GLU A 94 12.76 -1.25 -4.85
CA GLU A 94 13.92 -0.47 -4.42
C GLU A 94 14.63 -1.15 -3.23
N THR A 95 15.87 -0.72 -2.95
CA THR A 95 16.55 -1.11 -1.72
C THR A 95 17.00 0.13 -0.96
N GLY A 96 16.70 0.20 0.33
CA GLY A 96 17.30 1.16 1.26
C GLY A 96 16.39 2.34 1.65
N VAL A 97 16.93 3.56 1.55
CA VAL A 97 16.32 4.78 2.14
C VAL A 97 15.06 5.24 1.38
N SER A 98 14.94 4.88 0.11
CA SER A 98 13.81 5.29 -0.75
C SER A 98 12.53 4.54 -0.38
N ASP A 99 12.61 3.23 -0.12
CA ASP A 99 11.51 2.38 0.39
C ASP A 99 10.90 2.93 1.68
N ALA A 100 11.76 3.32 2.61
CA ALA A 100 11.32 3.84 3.91
C ALA A 100 10.53 5.13 3.75
N LYS A 101 10.96 6.04 2.86
CA LYS A 101 10.24 7.29 2.56
C LYS A 101 8.94 7.03 1.82
N TYR A 102 8.93 6.07 0.90
CA TYR A 102 7.75 5.69 0.15
C TYR A 102 6.63 5.17 1.06
N VAL A 103 6.94 4.18 1.91
CA VAL A 103 5.97 3.64 2.89
C VAL A 103 5.55 4.73 3.88
N LEU A 104 6.49 5.51 4.42
CA LEU A 104 6.18 6.58 5.38
C LEU A 104 5.26 7.64 4.76
N GLY A 105 5.47 7.98 3.48
CA GLY A 105 4.60 8.91 2.76
C GLY A 105 3.17 8.39 2.63
N ILE A 106 3.00 7.10 2.32
CA ILE A 106 1.67 6.47 2.31
C ILE A 106 1.04 6.50 3.71
N GLU A 107 1.82 6.16 4.73
CA GLU A 107 1.37 6.19 6.12
C GLU A 107 0.89 7.59 6.54
N ASP A 108 1.66 8.63 6.22
CA ASP A 108 1.31 10.02 6.54
C ASP A 108 0.04 10.47 5.82
N ILE A 109 -0.15 10.05 4.56
CA ILE A 109 -1.41 10.30 3.83
C ILE A 109 -2.60 9.68 4.57
N LEU A 110 -2.50 8.40 4.93
CA LEU A 110 -3.57 7.67 5.61
C LEU A 110 -3.85 8.26 7.00
N ARG A 111 -2.81 8.62 7.75
CA ARG A 111 -2.92 9.27 9.06
C ARG A 111 -3.68 10.60 8.99
N THR A 112 -3.56 11.34 7.88
CA THR A 112 -4.28 12.61 7.72
C THR A 112 -5.76 12.46 7.36
N LYS A 113 -6.24 11.25 7.06
CA LYS A 113 -7.67 11.03 6.79
C LYS A 113 -8.47 11.12 8.09
N THR A 114 -9.64 11.73 8.01
CA THR A 114 -10.58 11.81 9.15
C THR A 114 -11.32 10.50 9.37
N LEU A 115 -11.45 9.68 8.33
CA LEU A 115 -12.07 8.36 8.36
C LEU A 115 -11.06 7.33 7.85
N ALA A 116 -11.07 6.15 8.47
CA ALA A 116 -10.28 5.02 8.03
C ALA A 116 -10.58 4.68 6.56
N LEU A 117 -9.58 4.17 5.84
CA LEU A 117 -9.75 3.79 4.45
C LEU A 117 -10.39 2.39 4.37
N SER A 118 -11.58 2.31 3.79
CA SER A 118 -12.28 1.03 3.60
C SER A 118 -11.70 0.24 2.43
N ILE A 119 -11.16 -0.95 2.72
CA ILE A 119 -10.48 -1.84 1.77
C ILE A 119 -10.82 -3.28 2.11
N ARG A 120 -11.08 -4.14 1.12
CA ARG A 120 -11.31 -5.58 1.34
C ARG A 120 -10.03 -6.40 1.42
N GLU A 121 -9.12 -6.23 0.47
CA GLU A 121 -7.83 -6.92 0.44
C GLU A 121 -6.69 -5.90 0.31
N ILE A 122 -5.66 -6.07 1.15
CA ILE A 122 -4.40 -5.34 1.02
C ILE A 122 -3.24 -6.32 0.87
N ARG A 123 -2.35 -6.01 -0.08
CA ARG A 123 -1.14 -6.80 -0.36
C ARG A 123 0.11 -5.95 -0.23
N PHE A 124 1.09 -6.50 0.46
CA PHE A 124 2.41 -5.94 0.67
C PHE A 124 3.46 -6.85 0.01
N ASP A 125 4.09 -6.40 -1.05
CA ASP A 125 5.13 -7.15 -1.76
C ASP A 125 6.50 -6.48 -1.55
N GLN A 126 7.49 -7.24 -1.09
CA GLN A 126 8.82 -6.74 -0.72
C GLN A 126 8.81 -5.63 0.36
N ILE A 127 7.69 -5.42 1.04
CA ILE A 127 7.56 -4.54 2.20
C ILE A 127 7.74 -5.36 3.48
N THR A 128 8.45 -4.81 4.47
CA THR A 128 8.63 -5.50 5.76
C THR A 128 7.32 -5.57 6.55
N ALA A 129 7.23 -6.55 7.45
CA ALA A 129 6.06 -6.70 8.33
C ALA A 129 5.79 -5.44 9.16
N SER A 130 6.83 -4.83 9.73
CA SER A 130 6.72 -3.58 10.51
C SER A 130 6.13 -2.43 9.68
N GLN A 131 6.60 -2.24 8.46
CA GLN A 131 6.09 -1.23 7.52
C GLN A 131 4.62 -1.49 7.13
N GLY A 132 4.27 -2.73 6.76
CA GLY A 132 2.87 -3.04 6.43
C GLY A 132 1.94 -2.85 7.64
N MET A 133 2.38 -3.25 8.83
CA MET A 133 1.63 -3.07 10.08
C MET A 133 1.47 -1.59 10.48
N SER A 134 2.38 -0.70 10.09
CA SER A 134 2.20 0.74 10.30
C SER A 134 1.10 1.31 9.40
N ILE A 135 0.85 0.72 8.22
CA ILE A 135 -0.23 1.11 7.31
C ILE A 135 -1.59 0.55 7.77
N ILE A 136 -1.64 -0.73 8.17
CA ILE A 136 -2.90 -1.44 8.46
C ILE A 136 -3.75 -0.75 9.52
N ARG A 137 -3.13 -0.13 10.54
CA ARG A 137 -3.85 0.57 11.62
C ARG A 137 -4.75 1.74 11.17
N TYR A 138 -4.57 2.24 9.96
CA TYR A 138 -5.37 3.33 9.39
C TYR A 138 -6.48 2.82 8.45
N LEU A 139 -6.66 1.50 8.36
CA LEU A 139 -7.69 0.85 7.55
C LEU A 139 -8.94 0.59 8.39
N ASP A 140 -10.06 0.47 7.70
CA ASP A 140 -11.35 0.18 8.31
C ASP A 140 -11.45 -1.32 8.62
N SER A 141 -11.47 -1.66 9.91
CA SER A 141 -11.48 -3.03 10.43
C SER A 141 -12.72 -3.83 10.04
N ASP A 142 -13.86 -3.16 9.79
CA ASP A 142 -15.11 -3.82 9.40
C ASP A 142 -15.10 -4.28 7.94
N THR A 143 -14.23 -3.68 7.11
CA THR A 143 -14.16 -3.98 5.67
C THR A 143 -12.97 -4.82 5.26
N LEU A 144 -11.88 -4.77 6.04
CA LEU A 144 -10.67 -5.53 5.76
C LEU A 144 -10.87 -7.02 6.04
N ASN A 145 -10.83 -7.80 4.97
CA ASN A 145 -11.06 -9.25 5.00
C ASN A 145 -9.81 -10.07 4.73
N CYS A 146 -8.83 -9.51 4.00
CA CYS A 146 -7.65 -10.26 3.57
C CYS A 146 -6.40 -9.38 3.66
N LEU A 147 -5.37 -9.93 4.28
CA LEU A 147 -4.07 -9.30 4.45
C LEU A 147 -2.98 -10.23 3.91
N VAL A 148 -2.29 -9.81 2.86
CA VAL A 148 -1.27 -10.61 2.18
C VAL A 148 0.09 -9.95 2.30
N PHE A 149 1.09 -10.70 2.73
CA PHE A 149 2.48 -10.28 2.77
C PHE A 149 3.36 -11.22 1.96
N SER A 150 4.11 -10.67 1.00
CA SER A 150 5.23 -11.32 0.31
C SER A 150 6.52 -10.61 0.70
N VAL A 151 6.98 -10.87 1.92
CA VAL A 151 8.07 -10.12 2.58
C VAL A 151 9.46 -10.39 1.97
N PRO A 152 10.40 -9.43 2.09
CA PRO A 152 11.81 -9.70 1.82
C PRO A 152 12.39 -10.68 2.85
N GLU A 153 13.35 -11.51 2.43
CA GLU A 153 14.00 -12.48 3.33
C GLU A 153 15.28 -11.90 3.97
N PRO A 154 15.63 -12.30 5.22
CA PRO A 154 14.90 -13.23 6.08
C PRO A 154 13.66 -12.61 6.74
N VAL A 155 12.65 -13.44 6.99
CA VAL A 155 11.36 -13.01 7.55
C VAL A 155 11.45 -12.87 9.07
N ASN A 156 11.06 -11.70 9.60
CA ASN A 156 10.94 -11.50 11.04
C ASN A 156 9.49 -11.72 11.50
N PHE A 157 9.15 -12.96 11.87
CA PHE A 157 7.81 -13.30 12.37
C PHE A 157 7.42 -12.56 13.66
N ARG A 158 8.39 -12.08 14.47
CA ARG A 158 8.08 -11.29 15.67
C ARG A 158 7.49 -9.93 15.32
N ASP A 159 7.85 -9.36 14.19
CA ASP A 159 7.27 -8.09 13.74
C ASP A 159 5.79 -8.24 13.41
N PHE A 160 5.38 -9.41 12.89
CA PHE A 160 3.96 -9.73 12.72
C PHE A 160 3.25 -9.84 14.07
N SER A 161 3.78 -10.62 15.02
CA SER A 161 3.20 -10.74 16.36
C SER A 161 3.05 -9.38 17.04
N ASN A 162 4.07 -8.53 16.97
CA ASN A 162 4.07 -7.19 17.54
C ASN A 162 3.06 -6.28 16.84
N GLY A 163 3.01 -6.30 15.51
CA GLY A 163 2.05 -5.52 14.74
C GLY A 163 0.61 -5.88 15.07
N LEU A 164 0.30 -7.19 15.09
CA LEU A 164 -1.04 -7.71 15.39
C LEU A 164 -1.49 -7.37 16.82
N ARG A 165 -0.59 -7.47 17.81
CA ARG A 165 -0.88 -7.07 19.21
C ARG A 165 -1.21 -5.58 19.35
N ASN A 166 -0.74 -4.76 18.42
CA ASN A 166 -0.93 -3.31 18.43
C ASN A 166 -2.13 -2.84 17.59
N LEU A 167 -2.87 -3.77 16.95
CA LEU A 167 -4.13 -3.43 16.29
C LEU A 167 -5.22 -3.25 17.36
N GLU A 168 -6.12 -2.31 17.12
CA GLU A 168 -7.31 -2.13 17.95
C GLU A 168 -8.23 -3.36 17.81
N GLU A 169 -9.16 -3.51 18.76
CA GLU A 169 -10.15 -4.59 18.68
C GLU A 169 -11.04 -4.43 17.42
N GLY A 170 -11.52 -5.56 16.87
CA GLY A 170 -12.51 -5.58 15.80
C GLY A 170 -12.02 -6.04 14.43
N TYR A 171 -10.70 -6.08 14.19
CA TYR A 171 -10.16 -6.61 12.95
C TYR A 171 -10.47 -8.11 12.78
N LYS A 172 -11.03 -8.47 11.62
CA LYS A 172 -11.36 -9.86 11.25
C LYS A 172 -10.95 -10.14 9.81
N PHE A 173 -9.71 -10.60 9.64
CA PHE A 173 -9.15 -10.88 8.32
C PHE A 173 -8.39 -12.20 8.27
N ASP A 174 -8.27 -12.74 7.07
CA ASP A 174 -7.34 -13.81 6.74
C ASP A 174 -5.94 -13.24 6.56
N LEU A 175 -4.95 -13.82 7.25
CA LEU A 175 -3.53 -13.44 7.11
C LEU A 175 -2.78 -14.47 6.27
N HIS A 176 -2.25 -14.04 5.14
CA HIS A 176 -1.38 -14.82 4.28
C HIS A 176 0.05 -14.26 4.33
N ILE A 177 1.01 -15.09 4.73
CA ILE A 177 2.43 -14.75 4.73
C ILE A 177 3.15 -15.68 3.74
N GLY A 178 3.59 -15.13 2.62
CA GLY A 178 4.43 -15.79 1.64
C GLY A 178 5.90 -15.73 2.06
N VAL A 179 6.53 -16.91 2.17
CA VAL A 179 7.95 -17.09 2.53
C VAL A 179 8.58 -18.10 1.60
N LYS A 180 9.87 -17.97 1.26
CA LYS A 180 10.59 -18.97 0.45
C LYS A 180 11.26 -20.01 1.33
N THR A 181 11.73 -19.59 2.50
CA THR A 181 12.39 -20.45 3.49
C THR A 181 11.75 -20.32 4.88
N ILE A 182 11.73 -21.42 5.63
CA ILE A 182 11.27 -21.51 7.02
C ILE A 182 12.34 -22.28 7.80
N TRP A 183 12.83 -21.68 8.88
CA TRP A 183 13.78 -22.28 9.82
C TRP A 183 13.06 -22.82 11.05
N GLU A 184 13.75 -23.62 11.87
CA GLU A 184 13.16 -24.22 13.08
C GLU A 184 12.63 -23.15 14.07
N ASP A 185 13.40 -22.07 14.25
CA ASP A 185 13.01 -20.95 15.12
C ASP A 185 11.76 -20.20 14.60
N ASP A 186 11.52 -20.21 13.28
CA ASP A 186 10.36 -19.56 12.67
C ASP A 186 9.05 -20.28 13.05
N VAL A 187 9.09 -21.61 13.20
CA VAL A 187 7.92 -22.41 13.56
C VAL A 187 7.33 -21.97 14.90
N MET A 188 8.19 -21.65 15.87
CA MET A 188 7.76 -21.16 17.18
C MET A 188 7.07 -19.78 17.07
N ALA A 189 7.63 -18.87 16.27
CA ALA A 189 7.05 -17.55 16.06
C ALA A 189 5.73 -17.61 15.25
N ILE A 190 5.64 -18.49 14.25
CA ILE A 190 4.39 -18.75 13.50
C ILE A 190 3.29 -19.25 14.42
N ASN A 191 3.60 -20.16 15.34
CA ASN A 191 2.64 -20.63 16.33
C ASN A 191 2.14 -19.50 17.24
N GLU A 192 3.01 -18.56 17.63
CA GLU A 192 2.61 -17.38 18.41
C GLU A 192 1.64 -16.48 17.62
N VAL A 193 1.96 -16.18 16.34
CA VAL A 193 1.08 -15.42 15.45
C VAL A 193 -0.29 -16.08 15.36
N ARG A 194 -0.33 -17.40 15.15
CA ARG A 194 -1.57 -18.17 15.05
C ARG A 194 -2.40 -18.11 16.33
N MET A 195 -1.77 -18.17 17.50
CA MET A 195 -2.46 -18.08 18.79
C MET A 195 -3.13 -16.72 19.02
N LEU A 196 -2.55 -15.62 18.50
CA LEU A 196 -3.17 -14.30 18.57
C LEU A 196 -4.51 -14.26 17.83
N PHE A 197 -4.64 -14.92 16.68
CA PHE A 197 -5.93 -15.00 15.96
C PHE A 197 -7.01 -15.78 16.72
N PHE A 198 -6.63 -16.84 17.42
CA PHE A 198 -7.59 -17.63 18.21
C PHE A 198 -8.13 -16.87 19.42
N LEU A 199 -7.32 -15.99 20.03
CA LEU A 199 -7.72 -15.23 21.21
C LEU A 199 -8.70 -14.09 20.89
N HIS A 200 -8.70 -13.55 19.68
CA HIS A 200 -9.59 -12.45 19.25
C HIS A 200 -10.88 -12.95 18.57
N SER A 201 -11.10 -14.28 18.51
CA SER A 201 -12.24 -14.91 17.85
C SER A 201 -13.36 -15.35 18.82
N HIS A 202 -13.37 -14.86 20.06
CA HIS A 202 -14.36 -15.19 21.10
C HIS A 202 -15.08 -13.95 21.62
#